data_AF-A0A6G0I751-F1
#
_entry.id   AF-A0A6G0I751-F1
#
_cell.length_a   1.000
_cell.length_b   1.000
_cell.length_c   1.000
_cell.angle_alpha   90.00
_cell.angle_beta   90.00
_cell.angle_gamma   90.00
#
_symmetry.space_group_name_H-M   'P 1'
#
loop_
_entity.id
_entity.type
_entity.pdbx_description
1 polymer ?
#
loop_
_entity_poly.entity_id
_entity_poly.type
_entity_poly.pdbx_seq_one_letter_code
_entity_poly.pdbx_strand_id
1 'polypeptide(L)'
;MNELKKAGLYEKVNLIVTSDHGMTQLSTDKIIELDEYVNRDLYTWVDKSPVVGILPKEGKFDEVYSKLVDANPNMVVFKKEDIPKHFHYQHNIRIMPILIEAKEGWTIMQNRTGAFMSGNHGYDNTLRSMQPVFVARGPAFRQNYVKTSMSSVDLYPLMCHILSIHPLPNNGSLFNVRDLLAEEPIPSTSSVPPRVNEYSYAPIVGSFLGVVMVLGFLVVYIRQVTLKQLPSLKHRSREMSQPLLQEDLHL
;
A
#
# COMPACT_ATOMS: atom_id res chain seq x y z
N MET A 1 5.86 21.86 -4.68
CA MET A 1 7.10 21.86 -3.87
C MET A 1 7.10 22.88 -2.73
N ASN A 2 6.79 24.17 -2.97
CA ASN A 2 6.81 25.19 -1.91
C ASN A 2 5.86 24.87 -0.74
N GLU A 3 4.66 24.38 -1.02
CA GLU A 3 3.70 24.03 0.04
C GLU A 3 4.15 22.82 0.88
N LEU A 4 4.82 21.83 0.27
CA LEU A 4 5.44 20.73 1.01
C LEU A 4 6.55 21.23 1.96
N LYS A 5 7.32 22.25 1.55
CA LYS A 5 8.35 22.87 2.41
C LYS A 5 7.71 23.63 3.57
N LYS A 6 6.70 24.47 3.30
CA LYS A 6 5.96 25.21 4.34
C LYS A 6 5.32 24.27 5.36
N ALA A 7 4.82 23.12 4.92
CA ALA A 7 4.24 22.10 5.80
C ALA A 7 5.28 21.22 6.53
N GLY A 8 6.59 21.41 6.30
CA GLY A 8 7.63 20.56 6.90
C GLY A 8 7.62 19.10 6.40
N LEU A 9 7.02 18.84 5.24
CA LEU A 9 6.84 17.51 4.63
C LEU A 9 7.84 17.21 3.51
N TYR A 10 8.55 18.22 3.02
CA TYR A 10 9.39 18.14 1.83
C TYR A 10 10.46 17.03 1.86
N GLU A 11 11.07 16.77 3.02
CA GLU A 11 12.06 15.70 3.20
C GLU A 11 11.47 14.40 3.79
N LYS A 12 10.15 14.38 4.05
CA LYS A 12 9.46 13.26 4.71
C LYS A 12 8.57 12.47 3.77
N VAL A 13 8.19 13.06 2.63
CA VAL A 13 7.25 12.48 1.66
C VAL A 13 7.99 11.90 0.47
N ASN A 14 7.57 10.71 0.05
CA ASN A 14 7.92 10.14 -1.25
C ASN A 14 6.90 10.64 -2.29
N LEU A 15 7.30 11.63 -3.08
CA LEU A 15 6.55 12.18 -4.18
C LEU A 15 6.87 11.42 -5.47
N ILE A 16 5.84 10.88 -6.11
CA ILE A 16 5.90 10.33 -7.46
C ILE A 16 5.05 11.20 -8.37
N VAL A 17 5.64 11.71 -9.45
CA VAL A 17 4.97 12.44 -10.52
C VAL A 17 5.04 11.60 -11.78
N THR A 18 3.89 11.24 -12.33
CA THR A 18 3.79 10.40 -13.51
C THR A 18 2.55 10.74 -14.34
N SER A 19 2.36 10.06 -15.46
CA SER A 19 1.15 10.13 -16.30
C SER A 19 0.72 8.71 -16.69
N ASP A 20 -0.50 8.60 -17.18
CA ASP A 20 -1.06 7.42 -17.83
C ASP A 20 -0.39 7.10 -19.18
N HIS A 21 -0.23 8.10 -20.06
CA HIS A 21 0.34 7.95 -21.40
C HIS A 21 0.93 9.26 -21.92
N GLY A 22 1.56 9.18 -23.10
CA GLY A 22 1.95 10.36 -23.88
C GLY A 22 0.86 10.83 -24.85
N MET A 23 1.27 11.41 -25.98
CA MET A 23 0.39 12.00 -26.99
C MET A 23 1.09 12.02 -28.36
N THR A 24 0.32 11.87 -29.45
CA THR A 24 0.82 12.09 -30.81
C THR A 24 -0.08 13.05 -31.59
N GLN A 25 0.50 13.72 -32.58
CA GLN A 25 -0.18 14.69 -33.43
C GLN A 25 -1.00 13.98 -34.52
N LEU A 26 -2.22 14.47 -34.77
CA LEU A 26 -3.07 13.97 -35.85
C LEU A 26 -3.08 14.93 -37.05
N SER A 27 -3.43 14.39 -38.22
CA SER A 27 -3.69 15.15 -39.46
C SER A 27 -5.02 14.73 -40.10
N THR A 28 -5.74 15.69 -40.68
CA THR A 28 -6.96 15.46 -41.45
C THR A 28 -6.72 14.65 -42.73
N ASP A 29 -5.47 14.58 -43.19
CA ASP A 29 -5.04 13.77 -44.34
C ASP A 29 -4.82 12.30 -43.96
N LYS A 30 -4.80 11.98 -42.66
CA LYS A 30 -4.54 10.63 -42.12
C LYS A 30 -5.79 10.06 -41.44
N ILE A 31 -6.89 10.01 -42.18
CA ILE A 31 -8.18 9.48 -41.72
C ILE A 31 -8.51 8.19 -42.49
N ILE A 32 -8.94 7.17 -41.78
CA ILE A 32 -9.48 5.91 -42.31
C ILE A 32 -10.99 5.92 -42.03
N GLU A 33 -11.81 5.88 -43.08
CA GLU A 33 -13.27 5.90 -42.96
C GLU A 33 -13.85 4.48 -43.09
N LEU A 34 -14.40 3.92 -42.02
CA LEU A 34 -14.89 2.54 -42.05
C LEU A 34 -16.09 2.34 -42.98
N ASP A 35 -16.92 3.38 -43.19
CA ASP A 35 -18.05 3.31 -44.12
C ASP A 35 -17.62 3.07 -45.59
N GLU A 36 -16.36 3.33 -45.95
CA GLU A 36 -15.84 3.04 -47.30
C GLU A 36 -15.62 1.53 -47.52
N TYR A 37 -15.48 0.74 -46.45
CA TYR A 37 -15.10 -0.67 -46.52
C TYR A 37 -16.23 -1.62 -46.10
N VAL A 38 -17.00 -1.24 -45.09
CA VAL A 38 -18.01 -2.12 -44.49
C VAL A 38 -19.28 -1.34 -44.13
N ASN A 39 -20.44 -1.91 -44.44
CA ASN A 39 -21.71 -1.31 -44.06
C ASN A 39 -21.84 -1.30 -42.52
N ARG A 40 -22.02 -0.11 -41.95
CA ARG A 40 -22.22 0.12 -40.51
C ARG A 40 -23.36 -0.67 -39.88
N ASP A 41 -24.35 -1.05 -40.67
CA ASP A 41 -25.48 -1.85 -40.19
C ASP A 41 -25.09 -3.31 -39.89
N LEU A 42 -23.87 -3.74 -40.20
CA LEU A 42 -23.39 -5.09 -39.96
C LEU A 42 -22.71 -5.27 -38.60
N TYR A 43 -22.45 -4.19 -37.87
CA TYR A 43 -21.72 -4.24 -36.60
C TYR A 43 -22.13 -3.11 -35.64
N THR A 44 -21.67 -3.22 -34.40
CA THR A 44 -21.72 -2.15 -33.39
C THR A 44 -20.30 -1.66 -33.14
N TRP A 45 -20.11 -0.34 -33.25
CA TRP A 45 -18.87 0.33 -32.88
C TRP A 45 -18.85 0.53 -31.37
N VAL A 46 -17.93 -0.15 -30.66
CA VAL A 46 -17.89 -0.14 -29.19
C VAL A 46 -16.83 0.81 -28.64
N ASP A 47 -15.61 0.79 -29.19
CA ASP A 47 -14.52 1.66 -28.74
C ASP A 47 -13.95 2.47 -29.89
N LYS A 48 -13.47 3.69 -29.63
CA LYS A 48 -13.08 4.68 -30.64
C LYS A 48 -11.59 4.61 -31.00
N SER A 49 -11.23 5.34 -32.05
CA SER A 49 -9.84 5.48 -32.51
C SER A 49 -8.89 5.93 -31.39
N PRO A 50 -7.65 5.41 -31.34
CA PRO A 50 -6.97 4.65 -32.41
C PRO A 50 -7.12 3.13 -32.35
N VAL A 51 -7.76 2.59 -31.31
CA VAL A 51 -8.00 1.14 -31.16
C VAL A 51 -9.49 0.90 -31.13
N VAL A 52 -10.06 0.55 -32.28
CA VAL A 52 -11.50 0.40 -32.47
C VAL A 52 -11.94 -1.01 -32.13
N GLY A 53 -12.86 -1.13 -31.17
CA GLY A 53 -13.55 -2.38 -30.86
C GLY A 53 -14.80 -2.54 -31.72
N ILE A 54 -14.87 -3.60 -32.52
CA ILE A 54 -16.00 -3.91 -33.40
C ILE A 54 -16.70 -5.17 -32.91
N LEU A 55 -18.01 -5.05 -32.66
CA LEU A 55 -18.90 -6.16 -32.37
C LEU A 55 -19.79 -6.45 -33.58
N PRO A 56 -19.47 -7.46 -34.42
CA PRO A 56 -20.34 -7.83 -35.53
C PRO A 56 -21.72 -8.27 -35.04
N LYS A 57 -22.75 -8.01 -35.85
CA LYS A 57 -24.09 -8.60 -35.62
C LYS A 57 -24.03 -10.12 -35.76
N GLU A 58 -25.06 -10.79 -35.27
CA GLU A 58 -25.17 -12.25 -35.35
C GLU A 58 -25.01 -12.74 -36.80
N GLY A 59 -24.13 -13.73 -37.01
CA GLY A 59 -23.79 -14.27 -38.32
C GLY A 59 -22.99 -13.35 -39.25
N LYS A 60 -22.55 -12.17 -38.79
CA LYS A 60 -21.84 -11.18 -39.62
C LYS A 60 -20.33 -11.10 -39.41
N PHE A 61 -19.77 -11.93 -38.54
CA PHE A 61 -18.34 -11.90 -38.22
C PHE A 61 -17.45 -12.01 -39.46
N ASP A 62 -17.61 -13.08 -40.26
CA ASP A 62 -16.75 -13.30 -41.44
C ASP A 62 -16.94 -12.23 -42.51
N GLU A 63 -18.17 -11.73 -42.69
CA GLU A 63 -18.45 -10.65 -43.65
C GLU A 63 -17.74 -9.35 -43.24
N VAL A 64 -17.81 -8.98 -41.96
CA VAL A 64 -17.18 -7.75 -41.44
C VAL A 64 -15.65 -7.90 -41.44
N TYR A 65 -15.12 -9.04 -40.97
CA TYR A 65 -13.68 -9.27 -40.88
C TYR A 65 -13.01 -9.29 -42.26
N SER A 66 -13.56 -10.04 -43.22
CA SER A 66 -12.97 -10.16 -44.56
C SER A 66 -12.97 -8.84 -45.34
N LYS A 67 -13.95 -7.95 -45.09
CA LYS A 67 -13.99 -6.60 -45.66
C LYS A 67 -12.99 -5.63 -45.04
N LEU A 68 -12.46 -5.93 -43.84
CA LEU A 68 -11.60 -5.00 -43.10
C LEU A 68 -10.12 -5.41 -43.10
N VAL A 69 -9.82 -6.71 -43.05
CA VAL A 69 -8.48 -7.24 -42.72
C VAL A 69 -7.35 -6.66 -43.58
N ASP A 70 -7.60 -6.43 -44.87
CA ASP A 70 -6.64 -5.87 -45.82
C ASP A 70 -7.12 -4.55 -46.47
N ALA A 71 -8.13 -3.90 -45.89
CA ALA A 71 -8.81 -2.76 -46.51
C ALA A 71 -7.97 -1.48 -46.57
N ASN A 72 -7.06 -1.27 -45.60
CA ASN A 72 -6.22 -0.08 -45.56
C ASN A 72 -4.84 -0.42 -44.95
N PRO A 73 -3.72 -0.05 -45.61
CA PRO A 73 -2.38 -0.37 -45.13
C PRO A 73 -1.98 0.39 -43.85
N ASN A 74 -2.79 1.32 -43.37
CA ASN A 74 -2.54 2.11 -42.16
C ASN A 74 -3.38 1.69 -40.95
N MET A 75 -4.07 0.56 -41.04
CA MET A 75 -4.64 -0.13 -39.88
C MET A 75 -4.25 -1.61 -39.91
N VAL A 76 -4.31 -2.24 -38.75
CA VAL A 76 -4.16 -3.69 -38.59
C VAL A 76 -5.43 -4.19 -37.91
N VAL A 77 -6.00 -5.27 -38.43
CA VAL A 77 -7.24 -5.85 -37.92
C VAL A 77 -6.93 -7.20 -37.29
N PHE A 78 -7.18 -7.31 -36.00
CA PHE A 78 -7.02 -8.54 -35.25
C PHE A 78 -8.37 -9.18 -35.02
N LYS A 79 -8.45 -10.51 -35.20
CA LYS A 79 -9.41 -11.27 -34.42
C LYS A 79 -8.96 -11.25 -32.97
N LYS A 80 -9.88 -11.34 -32.02
CA LYS A 80 -9.57 -11.37 -30.60
C LYS A 80 -8.47 -12.39 -30.26
N GLU A 81 -8.54 -13.58 -30.86
CA GLU A 81 -7.59 -14.66 -30.67
C GLU A 81 -6.17 -14.35 -31.17
N ASP A 82 -6.05 -13.42 -32.11
CA ASP A 82 -4.82 -13.07 -32.82
C ASP A 82 -4.19 -11.77 -32.29
N ILE A 83 -4.77 -11.15 -31.26
CA ILE A 83 -4.21 -9.95 -30.62
C ILE A 83 -2.79 -10.26 -30.12
N PRO A 84 -1.78 -9.43 -30.43
CA PRO A 84 -0.40 -9.67 -30.01
C PRO A 84 -0.26 -9.86 -28.50
N LYS A 85 0.41 -10.95 -28.11
CA LYS A 85 0.57 -11.33 -26.69
C LYS A 85 1.20 -10.24 -25.81
N HIS A 86 2.08 -9.43 -26.38
CA HIS A 86 2.78 -8.36 -25.65
C HIS A 86 1.85 -7.23 -25.19
N PHE A 87 0.66 -7.08 -25.79
CA PHE A 87 -0.34 -6.13 -25.31
C PHE A 87 -1.09 -6.62 -24.07
N HIS A 88 -1.07 -7.93 -23.78
CA HIS A 88 -1.86 -8.53 -22.71
C HIS A 88 -3.36 -8.17 -22.76
N TYR A 89 -3.90 -7.96 -23.97
CA TYR A 89 -5.23 -7.37 -24.21
C TYR A 89 -6.25 -8.36 -24.80
N GLN A 90 -6.04 -9.66 -24.64
CA GLN A 90 -6.85 -10.73 -25.27
C GLN A 90 -7.85 -11.37 -24.29
N HIS A 91 -7.42 -11.64 -23.06
CA HIS A 91 -8.10 -12.56 -22.14
C HIS A 91 -9.16 -11.87 -21.26
N ASN A 92 -10.11 -11.16 -21.88
CA ASN A 92 -11.25 -10.59 -21.16
C ASN A 92 -12.51 -10.57 -22.04
N ILE A 93 -13.68 -10.82 -21.46
CA ILE A 93 -14.97 -10.82 -22.18
C ILE A 93 -15.33 -9.44 -22.77
N ARG A 94 -14.76 -8.36 -22.24
CA ARG A 94 -14.97 -6.98 -22.72
C ARG A 94 -14.18 -6.65 -23.99
N ILE A 95 -13.23 -7.50 -24.38
CA ILE A 95 -12.49 -7.35 -25.64
C ILE A 95 -13.37 -7.86 -26.76
N MET A 96 -13.61 -6.98 -27.73
CA MET A 96 -14.50 -7.25 -28.87
C MET A 96 -13.94 -8.35 -29.78
N PRO A 97 -14.81 -9.05 -30.55
CA PRO A 97 -14.38 -10.11 -31.47
C PRO A 97 -13.38 -9.63 -32.53
N ILE A 98 -13.52 -8.37 -32.97
CA ILE A 98 -12.62 -7.73 -33.93
C ILE A 98 -12.06 -6.46 -33.26
N LEU A 99 -10.75 -6.30 -33.32
CA LEU A 99 -10.03 -5.11 -32.87
C LEU A 99 -9.30 -4.51 -34.06
N ILE A 100 -9.42 -3.20 -34.26
CA ILE A 100 -8.70 -2.48 -35.33
C ILE A 100 -7.74 -1.50 -34.68
N GLU A 101 -6.46 -1.64 -34.96
CA GLU A 101 -5.42 -0.71 -34.51
C GLU A 101 -4.98 0.18 -35.67
N ALA A 102 -5.06 1.50 -35.49
CA ALA A 102 -4.50 2.47 -36.42
C ALA A 102 -2.97 2.59 -36.25
N LYS A 103 -2.24 2.82 -37.35
CA LYS A 103 -0.84 3.24 -37.27
C LYS A 103 -0.72 4.61 -36.59
N GLU A 104 0.42 4.88 -35.95
CA GLU A 104 0.66 6.15 -35.24
C GLU A 104 0.28 7.39 -36.08
N GLY A 105 -0.52 8.27 -35.50
CA GLY A 105 -0.98 9.51 -36.11
C GLY A 105 -2.14 9.35 -37.11
N TRP A 106 -2.63 8.13 -37.35
CA TRP A 106 -3.84 7.85 -38.11
C TRP A 106 -5.07 7.80 -37.20
N THR A 107 -6.18 8.30 -37.71
CA THR A 107 -7.48 8.27 -37.00
C THR A 107 -8.47 7.41 -37.76
N ILE A 108 -9.13 6.47 -37.07
CA ILE A 108 -10.23 5.69 -37.62
C ILE A 108 -11.54 6.42 -37.27
N MET A 109 -12.33 6.73 -38.28
CA MET A 109 -13.65 7.34 -38.12
C MET A 109 -14.70 6.48 -38.80
N GLN A 110 -15.95 6.59 -38.34
CA GLN A 110 -17.06 6.01 -39.08
C GLN A 110 -17.16 6.68 -40.47
N ASN A 111 -17.15 8.02 -40.46
CA ASN A 111 -17.06 8.91 -41.61
C ASN A 111 -16.50 10.29 -41.17
N ARG A 112 -16.27 11.20 -42.12
CA ARG A 112 -15.79 12.58 -41.88
C ARG A 112 -16.79 13.59 -41.29
N THR A 113 -17.96 13.17 -40.81
CA THR A 113 -18.94 14.12 -40.24
C THR A 113 -18.64 14.50 -38.78
N GLY A 114 -17.78 13.75 -38.10
CA GLY A 114 -17.40 13.99 -36.71
C GLY A 114 -16.37 15.10 -36.52
N ALA A 115 -16.28 15.62 -35.29
CA ALA A 115 -15.22 16.54 -34.90
C ALA A 115 -13.84 15.86 -34.97
N PHE A 116 -12.84 16.61 -35.46
CA PHE A 116 -11.47 16.16 -35.56
C PHE A 116 -10.65 16.64 -34.35
N MET A 117 -9.89 15.74 -33.74
CA MET A 117 -8.96 16.08 -32.66
C MET A 117 -7.56 16.34 -33.24
N SER A 118 -6.87 17.37 -32.76
CA SER A 118 -5.50 17.66 -33.21
C SER A 118 -4.45 16.71 -32.62
N GLY A 119 -4.76 16.04 -31.51
CA GLY A 119 -3.87 15.07 -30.87
C GLY A 119 -4.67 13.91 -30.30
N ASN A 120 -4.06 12.73 -30.26
CA ASN A 120 -4.67 11.55 -29.66
C ASN A 120 -3.60 10.59 -29.11
N HIS A 121 -4.06 9.58 -28.38
CA HIS A 121 -3.24 8.55 -27.73
C HIS A 121 -3.97 7.20 -27.74
N GLY A 122 -3.32 6.14 -27.26
CA GLY A 122 -3.88 4.78 -27.21
C GLY A 122 -3.38 3.84 -28.30
N TYR A 123 -2.40 4.29 -29.11
CA TYR A 123 -1.67 3.43 -30.06
C TYR A 123 -0.78 2.41 -29.33
N ASP A 124 -0.08 1.57 -30.09
CA ASP A 124 0.96 0.65 -29.61
C ASP A 124 1.82 1.28 -28.50
N ASN A 125 1.88 0.61 -27.35
CA ASN A 125 2.57 1.08 -26.15
C ASN A 125 4.11 1.05 -26.27
N THR A 126 4.65 0.43 -27.32
CA THR A 126 6.07 0.46 -27.65
C THR A 126 6.50 1.78 -28.29
N LEU A 127 5.55 2.57 -28.80
CA LEU A 127 5.81 3.86 -29.42
C LEU A 127 6.29 4.88 -28.39
N ARG A 128 7.36 5.61 -28.73
CA ARG A 128 7.93 6.64 -27.85
C ARG A 128 6.93 7.75 -27.51
N SER A 129 6.04 8.10 -28.43
CA SER A 129 5.00 9.10 -28.21
C SER A 129 3.96 8.69 -27.16
N MET A 130 3.79 7.38 -26.91
CA MET A 130 2.84 6.85 -25.92
C MET A 130 3.45 6.71 -24.53
N GLN A 131 4.76 6.87 -24.38
CA GLN A 131 5.48 6.69 -23.11
C GLN A 131 5.26 7.91 -22.19
N PRO A 132 4.72 7.72 -20.98
CA PRO A 132 4.53 8.81 -20.02
C PRO A 132 5.84 9.17 -19.30
N VAL A 133 5.81 10.28 -18.57
CA VAL A 133 6.89 10.67 -17.66
C VAL A 133 6.84 9.88 -16.35
N PHE A 134 8.00 9.69 -15.72
CA PHE A 134 8.12 9.23 -14.34
C PHE A 134 9.25 10.01 -13.66
N VAL A 135 8.92 10.75 -12.61
CA VAL A 135 9.88 11.47 -11.77
C VAL A 135 9.51 11.24 -10.32
N ALA A 136 10.48 10.83 -9.52
CA ALA A 136 10.27 10.56 -8.11
C ALA A 136 11.30 11.30 -7.24
N ARG A 137 10.86 11.71 -6.05
CA ARG A 137 11.68 12.32 -5.02
C ARG A 137 11.19 11.88 -3.66
N GLY A 138 12.10 11.53 -2.77
CA GLY A 138 11.80 11.36 -1.36
C GLY A 138 12.88 10.58 -0.64
N PRO A 139 12.72 10.35 0.66
CA PRO A 139 13.69 9.60 1.46
C PRO A 139 13.89 8.16 0.97
N ALA A 140 12.91 7.55 0.28
CA ALA A 140 13.05 6.18 -0.24
C ALA A 140 13.78 6.11 -1.58
N PHE A 141 13.93 7.22 -2.31
CA PHE A 141 14.48 7.23 -3.68
C PHE A 141 15.93 7.69 -3.70
N ARG A 142 16.71 7.14 -4.64
CA ARG A 142 18.07 7.65 -4.93
C ARG A 142 18.00 9.09 -5.41
N GLN A 143 19.04 9.85 -5.09
CA GLN A 143 19.20 11.22 -5.58
C GLN A 143 20.07 11.22 -6.84
N ASN A 144 19.75 12.12 -7.77
CA ASN A 144 20.50 12.31 -9.03
C ASN A 144 20.70 11.01 -9.84
N TYR A 145 19.71 10.13 -9.79
CA TYR A 145 19.72 8.86 -10.50
C TYR A 145 18.75 8.89 -11.68
N VAL A 146 19.19 8.36 -12.82
CA VAL A 146 18.38 8.25 -14.04
C VAL A 146 18.38 6.80 -14.49
N LYS A 147 17.18 6.26 -14.68
CA LYS A 147 16.93 4.95 -15.28
C LYS A 147 16.46 5.12 -16.71
N THR A 148 16.85 4.22 -17.61
CA THR A 148 16.49 4.30 -19.04
C THR A 148 15.00 4.11 -19.30
N SER A 149 14.39 3.10 -18.67
CA SER A 149 12.96 2.79 -18.82
C SER A 149 12.47 1.93 -17.67
N MET A 150 11.15 1.89 -17.47
CA MET A 150 10.46 0.94 -16.59
C MET A 150 9.07 0.64 -17.14
N SER A 151 8.48 -0.48 -16.76
CA SER A 151 7.08 -0.77 -17.06
C SER A 151 6.18 -0.14 -16.01
N SER A 152 5.06 0.48 -16.43
CA SER A 152 4.13 1.15 -15.51
C SER A 152 3.52 0.19 -14.48
N VAL A 153 3.38 -1.10 -14.82
CA VAL A 153 2.91 -2.15 -13.90
C VAL A 153 3.85 -2.36 -12.69
N ASP A 154 5.13 -2.00 -12.80
CA ASP A 154 6.10 -2.10 -11.71
C ASP A 154 5.90 -1.00 -10.64
N LEU A 155 5.05 0.01 -10.92
CA LEU A 155 4.74 1.08 -9.97
C LEU A 155 3.96 0.56 -8.74
N TYR A 156 3.04 -0.38 -8.93
CA TYR A 156 2.28 -0.96 -7.82
C TYR A 156 3.17 -1.65 -6.78
N PRO A 157 4.01 -2.65 -7.12
CA PRO A 157 4.88 -3.28 -6.14
C PRO A 157 5.92 -2.31 -5.54
N LEU A 158 6.36 -1.30 -6.29
CA LEU A 158 7.21 -0.22 -5.76
C LEU A 158 6.51 0.57 -4.65
N MET A 159 5.26 1.00 -4.88
CA MET A 159 4.47 1.73 -3.88
C MET A 159 4.20 0.85 -2.65
N CYS A 160 3.84 -0.43 -2.84
CA CYS A 160 3.66 -1.37 -1.73
C CYS A 160 4.94 -1.50 -0.89
N HIS A 161 6.11 -1.61 -1.54
CA HIS A 161 7.40 -1.67 -0.85
C HIS A 161 7.66 -0.41 -0.01
N ILE A 162 7.50 0.78 -0.60
CA ILE A 162 7.72 2.06 0.10
C ILE A 162 6.76 2.22 1.29
N LEU A 163 5.52 1.76 1.16
CA LEU A 163 4.50 1.83 2.20
C LEU A 163 4.58 0.69 3.23
N SER A 164 5.52 -0.26 3.06
CA SER A 164 5.62 -1.47 3.88
C SER A 164 4.33 -2.31 3.90
N ILE A 165 3.64 -2.39 2.76
CA ILE A 165 2.41 -3.16 2.57
C ILE A 165 2.73 -4.40 1.73
N HIS A 166 2.12 -5.54 2.08
CA HIS A 166 2.23 -6.75 1.26
C HIS A 166 1.44 -6.57 -0.05
N PRO A 167 2.07 -6.66 -1.23
CA PRO A 167 1.36 -6.52 -2.49
C PRO A 167 0.43 -7.71 -2.74
N LEU A 168 -0.75 -7.45 -3.31
CA LEU A 168 -1.60 -8.50 -3.88
C LEU A 168 -0.96 -9.05 -5.18
N PRO A 169 -1.41 -10.22 -5.67
CA PRO A 169 -0.98 -10.73 -6.98
C PRO A 169 -1.17 -9.69 -8.07
N ASN A 170 -0.11 -9.41 -8.81
CA ASN A 170 -0.06 -8.39 -9.87
C ASN A 170 0.95 -8.79 -10.94
N ASN A 171 1.01 -8.04 -12.05
CA ASN A 171 1.87 -8.33 -13.19
C ASN A 171 3.20 -7.54 -13.18
N GLY A 172 3.44 -6.71 -12.17
CA GLY A 172 4.71 -5.99 -12.00
C GLY A 172 5.73 -6.77 -11.17
N SER A 173 6.97 -6.30 -11.19
CA SER A 173 8.07 -6.85 -10.42
C SER A 173 8.87 -5.75 -9.73
N LEU A 174 8.93 -5.80 -8.39
CA LEU A 174 9.77 -4.88 -7.60
C LEU A 174 11.24 -4.94 -8.03
N PHE A 175 11.72 -6.12 -8.46
CA PHE A 175 13.10 -6.30 -8.89
C PHE A 175 13.50 -5.33 -10.02
N ASN A 176 12.59 -5.07 -10.96
CA ASN A 176 12.84 -4.20 -12.12
C ASN A 176 13.09 -2.74 -11.74
N VAL A 177 12.59 -2.31 -10.59
CA VAL A 177 12.56 -0.90 -10.14
C VAL A 177 13.25 -0.71 -8.79
N ARG A 178 13.89 -1.75 -8.25
CA ARG A 178 14.61 -1.69 -6.97
C ARG A 178 15.81 -0.73 -7.03
N ASP A 179 16.40 -0.57 -8.21
CA ASP A 179 17.50 0.35 -8.47
C ASP A 179 17.11 1.83 -8.38
N LEU A 180 15.81 2.15 -8.32
CA LEU A 180 15.30 3.50 -8.02
C LEU A 180 15.41 3.84 -6.52
N LEU A 181 15.43 2.83 -5.66
CA LEU A 181 15.40 3.01 -4.21
C LEU A 181 16.79 3.30 -3.66
N ALA A 182 16.85 4.17 -2.66
CA ALA A 182 18.08 4.38 -1.90
C ALA A 182 18.51 3.04 -1.27
N GLU A 183 19.81 2.77 -1.22
CA GLU A 183 20.30 1.66 -0.42
C GLU A 183 19.86 1.90 1.02
N GLU A 184 19.25 0.89 1.65
CA GLU A 184 19.11 0.94 3.11
C GLU A 184 20.52 1.14 3.65
N PRO A 185 20.73 2.11 4.57
CA PRO A 185 22.01 2.17 5.25
C PRO A 185 22.25 0.78 5.83
N ILE A 186 23.32 0.12 5.38
CA ILE A 186 23.80 -1.13 5.99
C ILE A 186 23.73 -0.84 7.49
N PRO A 187 22.96 -1.60 8.30
CA PRO A 187 23.03 -1.42 9.73
C PRO A 187 24.50 -1.58 10.06
N SER A 188 25.14 -0.46 10.41
CA SER A 188 26.59 -0.39 10.61
C SER A 188 26.93 -1.57 11.49
N THR A 189 27.68 -2.50 10.91
CA THR A 189 28.16 -3.74 11.53
C THR A 189 28.20 -3.58 13.03
N SER A 190 27.32 -4.29 13.74
CA SER A 190 27.33 -4.53 15.19
C SER A 190 28.33 -3.63 15.91
N SER A 191 27.98 -2.35 16.12
CA SER A 191 28.74 -1.56 17.07
C SER A 191 28.43 -2.23 18.41
N VAL A 192 29.40 -2.99 18.90
CA VAL A 192 29.44 -3.45 20.28
C VAL A 192 29.02 -2.24 21.12
N PRO A 193 27.91 -2.30 21.87
CA PRO A 193 27.48 -1.15 22.64
C PRO A 193 28.63 -0.77 23.58
N PRO A 194 28.92 0.53 23.75
CA PRO A 194 29.89 0.93 24.75
C PRO A 194 29.41 0.34 26.08
N ARG A 195 30.28 -0.39 26.78
CA ARG A 195 30.02 -0.81 28.17
C ARG A 195 29.86 0.45 29.00
N VAL A 196 28.62 0.90 29.17
CA VAL A 196 28.26 1.87 30.19
C VAL A 196 28.26 1.08 31.50
N ASN A 197 29.33 1.20 32.28
CA ASN A 197 29.31 0.80 33.69
C ASN A 197 28.50 1.82 34.49
N GLU A 198 27.18 1.88 34.24
CA GLU A 198 26.27 2.53 35.15
C GLU A 198 25.88 1.52 36.23
N TYR A 199 26.42 1.75 37.44
CA TYR A 199 25.95 1.04 38.62
C TYR A 199 24.49 1.46 38.86
N SER A 200 23.55 0.57 38.52
CA SER A 200 22.15 0.74 38.88
C SER A 200 21.99 0.52 40.38
N TYR A 201 21.51 1.54 41.09
CA TYR A 201 21.15 1.44 42.52
C TYR A 201 19.79 0.76 42.72
N ALA A 202 19.06 0.44 41.64
CA ALA A 202 17.76 -0.22 41.69
C ALA A 202 17.71 -1.50 42.56
N PRO A 203 18.66 -2.46 42.48
CA PRO A 203 18.65 -3.65 43.33
C PRO A 203 18.88 -3.33 44.82
N ILE A 204 19.67 -2.30 45.13
CA ILE A 204 19.94 -1.88 46.52
C ILE A 204 18.67 -1.24 47.11
N VAL A 205 18.05 -0.31 46.37
CA VAL A 205 16.81 0.36 46.78
C VAL A 205 15.66 -0.65 46.91
N GLY A 206 15.55 -1.58 45.95
CA GLY A 206 14.55 -2.65 46.01
C GLY A 206 14.73 -3.57 47.21
N SER A 207 15.98 -3.95 47.53
CA SER A 207 16.27 -4.79 48.70
C SER A 207 15.95 -4.07 50.01
N PHE A 208 16.31 -2.79 50.13
CA PHE A 208 16.00 -1.99 51.31
C PHE A 208 14.48 -1.86 51.54
N LEU A 209 13.72 -1.52 50.49
CA LEU A 209 12.26 -1.43 50.56
C LEU A 209 11.62 -2.78 50.93
N GLY A 210 12.12 -3.88 50.37
CA GLY A 210 11.64 -5.23 50.70
C GLY A 210 11.83 -5.59 52.17
N VAL A 211 13.02 -5.30 52.74
CA VAL A 211 13.30 -5.56 54.16
C VAL A 211 12.41 -4.72 55.06
N VAL A 212 12.20 -3.43 54.76
CA VAL A 212 11.33 -2.54 55.54
C VAL A 212 9.88 -3.06 55.52
N MET A 213 9.38 -3.52 54.37
CA MET A 213 8.03 -4.09 54.28
C MET A 213 7.88 -5.37 55.12
N VAL A 214 8.87 -6.28 55.07
CA VAL A 214 8.83 -7.54 55.82
C VAL A 214 8.88 -7.27 57.34
N LEU A 215 9.76 -6.39 57.78
CA LEU A 215 9.85 -6.00 59.20
C LEU A 215 8.58 -5.30 59.67
N GLY A 216 8.03 -4.38 58.87
CA GLY A 216 6.76 -3.72 59.18
C GLY A 216 5.61 -4.72 59.31
N PHE A 217 5.51 -5.67 58.37
CA PHE A 217 4.52 -6.74 58.44
C PHE A 217 4.70 -7.62 59.69
N LEU A 218 5.93 -8.03 60.01
CA LEU A 218 6.22 -8.82 61.21
C LEU A 218 5.82 -8.10 62.49
N VAL A 219 6.11 -6.79 62.62
CA VAL A 219 5.71 -6.00 63.79
C VAL A 219 4.19 -5.95 63.92
N VAL A 220 3.48 -5.70 62.81
CA VAL A 220 2.01 -5.68 62.81
C VAL A 220 1.44 -7.04 63.15
N TYR A 221 1.98 -8.11 62.55
CA TYR A 221 1.56 -9.49 62.78
C TYR A 221 1.76 -9.91 64.23
N ILE A 222 2.97 -9.67 64.80
CA ILE A 222 3.26 -9.95 66.21
C ILE A 222 2.30 -9.16 67.10
N ARG A 223 2.12 -7.86 66.87
CA ARG A 223 1.19 -7.04 67.65
C ARG A 223 -0.23 -7.60 67.60
N GLN A 224 -0.69 -8.02 66.42
CA GLN A 224 -2.04 -8.56 66.23
C GLN A 224 -2.21 -9.93 66.91
N VAL A 225 -1.20 -10.80 66.87
CA VAL A 225 -1.18 -12.08 67.59
C VAL A 225 -1.15 -11.86 69.10
N THR A 226 -0.29 -10.98 69.60
CA THR A 226 -0.21 -10.65 71.04
C THR A 226 -1.53 -10.09 71.56
N LEU A 227 -2.18 -9.18 70.82
CA LEU A 227 -3.49 -8.64 71.19
C LEU A 227 -4.59 -9.72 71.18
N LYS A 228 -4.52 -10.69 70.26
CA LYS A 228 -5.47 -11.83 70.22
C LYS A 228 -5.20 -12.88 71.29
N GLN A 229 -3.98 -12.97 71.83
CA GLN A 229 -3.59 -13.89 72.89
C GLN A 229 -3.81 -13.33 74.31
N LEU A 230 -4.15 -12.05 74.45
CA LEU A 230 -4.53 -11.48 75.74
C LEU A 230 -5.85 -12.12 76.21
N PRO A 231 -5.88 -12.80 77.37
CA PRO A 231 -7.08 -13.45 77.86
C PRO A 231 -8.16 -12.41 78.20
N SER A 232 -9.40 -12.70 77.77
CA SER A 232 -10.60 -11.97 78.19
C SER A 232 -10.67 -11.95 79.73
N LEU A 233 -10.60 -10.75 80.32
CA LEU A 233 -10.75 -10.54 81.76
C LEU A 233 -12.16 -10.97 82.19
N LYS A 234 -12.26 -12.16 82.76
CA LYS A 234 -13.48 -12.70 83.38
C LYS A 234 -13.70 -11.99 84.73
N HIS A 235 -14.77 -11.21 84.83
CA HIS A 235 -15.20 -10.52 86.03
C HIS A 235 -15.50 -11.55 87.14
N ARG A 236 -14.76 -11.54 88.26
CA ARG A 236 -14.98 -12.43 89.41
C ARG A 236 -15.53 -11.63 90.59
N SER A 237 -16.69 -12.07 91.07
CA SER A 237 -17.47 -11.50 92.17
C SER A 237 -16.74 -11.55 93.52
N ARG A 238 -17.10 -10.60 94.38
CA ARG A 238 -16.57 -10.36 95.72
C ARG A 238 -17.68 -10.77 96.71
N GLU A 239 -17.44 -11.81 97.51
CA GLU A 239 -18.27 -12.11 98.69
C GLU A 239 -17.45 -12.12 99.97
N MET A 240 -18.13 -11.70 101.03
CA MET A 240 -17.66 -11.27 102.35
C MET A 240 -17.22 -12.42 103.26
N SER A 241 -16.31 -12.11 104.19
CA SER A 241 -16.53 -12.42 105.62
C SER A 241 -15.52 -11.68 106.50
N GLN A 242 -16.05 -11.01 107.53
CA GLN A 242 -15.39 -10.33 108.64
C GLN A 242 -14.98 -11.35 109.73
N PRO A 243 -13.94 -11.07 110.55
CA PRO A 243 -13.56 -11.92 111.68
C PRO A 243 -14.28 -11.51 112.97
N LEU A 244 -14.66 -12.51 113.78
CA LEU A 244 -15.14 -12.35 115.16
C LEU A 244 -13.98 -12.57 116.14
N LEU A 245 -13.89 -11.66 117.10
CA LEU A 245 -13.02 -11.67 118.29
C LEU A 245 -13.24 -12.90 119.16
N GLN A 246 -12.16 -13.36 119.81
CA GLN A 246 -12.26 -13.80 121.21
C GLN A 246 -10.94 -13.53 121.94
N GLU A 247 -11.00 -12.65 122.93
CA GLU A 247 -10.05 -12.51 124.04
C GLU A 247 -10.03 -13.82 124.86
N ASP A 248 -8.89 -14.18 125.44
CA ASP A 248 -8.79 -14.23 126.91
C ASP A 248 -7.40 -14.63 127.43
N LEU A 249 -7.00 -13.87 128.47
CA LEU A 249 -6.17 -14.19 129.63
C LEU A 249 -4.76 -14.78 129.44
N HIS A 250 -3.77 -14.06 129.99
CA HIS A 250 -2.93 -14.60 131.06
C HIS A 250 -2.41 -13.49 131.98
N LEU A 251 -2.37 -13.83 133.27
CA LEU A 251 -1.74 -13.17 134.42
C LEU A 251 -0.47 -12.36 134.13
#